data_AF-A0A961TC55-F1
#
_entry.id   AF-A0A961TC55-F1
#
_cell.length_a   1.000
_cell.length_b   1.000
_cell.length_c   1.000
_cell.angle_alpha   90.00
_cell.angle_beta   90.00
_cell.angle_gamma   90.00
#
_symmetry.space_group_name_H-M   'P 1'
#
loop_
_entity.id
_entity.type
_entity.pdbx_description
1 polymer ?
#
loop_
_entity_poly.entity_id
_entity_poly.type
_entity_poly.pdbx_seq_one_letter_code
_entity_poly.pdbx_strand_id
1 'polypeptide(L)'
;LDLVQGKVPLVLEMKGIKGLDDGFVAAIGKVLAGYHGPVALMSFDHWLIEDAHRLLPHVPLGLTAEGDDSHFAEHDAIAKACDVDFVSYGIRDLPCRFVQEFRESGRPVITWTIRNRDDMAKSARHADQITFEGFDPR
;
A
#
# COMPACT_ATOMS: atom_id res chain seq x y z
N LEU A 1 -3.34 -11.48 -15.79
CA LEU A 1 -2.61 -10.18 -15.84
C LEU A 1 -2.32 -9.75 -17.30
N ASP A 2 -3.01 -10.37 -18.26
CA ASP A 2 -2.65 -10.29 -19.68
C ASP A 2 -3.04 -8.97 -20.34
N LEU A 3 -4.00 -8.24 -19.76
CA LEU A 3 -4.39 -6.94 -20.28
C LEU A 3 -3.28 -5.89 -20.10
N VAL A 4 -2.69 -5.86 -18.90
CA VAL A 4 -1.61 -4.93 -18.56
C VAL A 4 -0.31 -5.38 -19.21
N GLN A 5 0.03 -6.67 -19.14
CA GLN A 5 1.21 -7.24 -19.80
C GLN A 5 2.51 -6.44 -19.57
N GLY A 6 2.71 -5.92 -18.35
CA GLY A 6 3.90 -5.15 -18.00
C GLY A 6 4.01 -3.77 -18.65
N LYS A 7 2.99 -3.29 -19.36
CA LYS A 7 2.98 -1.95 -19.98
C LYS A 7 3.04 -0.82 -18.95
N VAL A 8 2.52 -1.08 -17.75
CA VAL A 8 2.59 -0.18 -16.59
C VAL A 8 2.83 -0.99 -15.31
N PRO A 9 3.42 -0.38 -14.27
CA PRO A 9 3.48 -0.97 -12.95
C PRO A 9 2.08 -1.24 -12.37
N LEU A 10 1.96 -2.28 -11.55
CA LEU A 10 0.74 -2.58 -10.80
C LEU A 10 0.98 -2.47 -9.30
N VAL A 11 0.08 -1.81 -8.59
CA VAL A 11 -0.03 -1.87 -7.13
C VAL A 11 -1.34 -2.58 -6.82
N LEU A 12 -1.26 -3.78 -6.25
CA LEU A 12 -2.41 -4.65 -6.04
C LEU A 12 -2.77 -4.68 -4.55
N GLU A 13 -3.99 -4.28 -4.23
CA GLU A 13 -4.51 -4.43 -2.89
C GLU A 13 -5.00 -5.86 -2.67
N MET A 14 -4.48 -6.52 -1.64
CA MET A 14 -4.96 -7.80 -1.15
C MET A 14 -6.14 -7.55 -0.21
N LYS A 15 -7.21 -8.34 -0.37
CA LYS A 15 -8.35 -8.36 0.55
C LYS A 15 -8.74 -9.81 0.80
N GLY A 16 -8.92 -10.17 2.05
CA GLY A 16 -9.29 -11.53 2.44
C GLY A 16 -9.87 -11.60 3.84
N ILE A 17 -10.42 -12.74 4.20
CA ILE A 17 -11.05 -13.01 5.49
C ILE A 17 -10.17 -14.01 6.25
N LYS A 18 -9.60 -13.55 7.37
CA LYS A 18 -8.71 -14.37 8.21
C LYS A 18 -9.41 -15.66 8.67
N GLY A 19 -8.76 -16.80 8.43
CA GLY A 19 -9.27 -18.13 8.77
C GLY A 19 -10.24 -18.74 7.76
N LEU A 20 -10.67 -17.99 6.73
CA LEU A 20 -11.40 -18.54 5.57
C LEU A 20 -10.53 -18.59 4.33
N ASP A 21 -9.64 -17.61 4.17
CA ASP A 21 -8.78 -17.44 3.00
C ASP A 21 -7.33 -17.91 3.26
N ASP A 22 -7.19 -19.01 3.98
CA ASP A 22 -5.87 -19.60 4.25
C ASP A 22 -5.16 -19.96 2.93
N GLY A 23 -3.90 -19.54 2.80
CA GLY A 23 -3.11 -19.75 1.58
C GLY A 23 -3.41 -18.76 0.44
N PHE A 24 -4.23 -17.72 0.67
CA PHE A 24 -4.53 -16.70 -0.33
C PHE A 24 -3.27 -16.03 -0.91
N VAL A 25 -2.33 -15.62 -0.05
CA VAL A 25 -1.06 -15.02 -0.49
C VAL A 25 -0.21 -16.00 -1.31
N ALA A 26 -0.20 -17.28 -0.96
CA ALA A 26 0.49 -18.30 -1.74
C ALA A 26 -0.14 -18.48 -3.13
N ALA A 27 -1.47 -18.37 -3.24
CA ALA A 27 -2.17 -18.37 -4.53
C ALA A 27 -1.82 -17.14 -5.37
N ILE A 28 -1.74 -15.95 -4.76
CA ILE A 28 -1.24 -14.74 -5.43
C ILE A 28 0.18 -14.98 -5.97
N GLY A 29 1.08 -15.54 -5.16
CA GLY A 29 2.44 -15.90 -5.57
C GLY A 29 2.50 -16.76 -6.83
N LYS A 30 1.64 -17.79 -6.92
CA LYS A 30 1.54 -18.66 -8.11
C LYS A 30 1.10 -17.89 -9.35
N VAL A 31 0.17 -16.94 -9.22
CA VAL A 31 -0.30 -16.10 -10.33
C VAL A 31 0.80 -15.12 -10.75
N LEU A 32 1.51 -14.52 -9.80
CA LEU A 32 2.58 -13.56 -10.07
C LEU A 32 3.83 -14.19 -10.67
N ALA A 33 4.10 -15.48 -10.42
CA ALA A 33 5.25 -16.19 -11.00
C ALA A 33 5.32 -16.14 -12.53
N GLY A 34 4.16 -16.01 -13.21
CA GLY A 34 4.07 -15.86 -14.66
C GLY A 34 4.03 -14.41 -15.15
N TYR A 35 4.04 -13.42 -14.26
CA TYR A 35 3.97 -12.00 -14.61
C TYR A 35 5.35 -11.35 -14.54
N HIS A 36 5.81 -10.79 -15.66
CA HIS A 36 7.14 -10.21 -15.79
C HIS A 36 7.17 -8.67 -15.68
N GLY A 37 6.02 -8.03 -15.43
CA GLY A 37 5.93 -6.59 -15.21
C GLY A 37 6.18 -6.19 -13.76
N PRO A 38 6.49 -4.92 -13.47
CA PRO A 38 6.61 -4.44 -12.09
C PRO A 38 5.29 -4.60 -11.35
N VAL A 39 5.35 -5.19 -10.15
CA VAL A 39 4.19 -5.39 -9.28
C VAL A 39 4.58 -5.12 -7.84
N ALA A 40 3.68 -4.49 -7.09
CA ALA A 40 3.73 -4.34 -5.66
C ALA A 40 2.41 -4.83 -5.05
N LEU A 41 2.47 -5.30 -3.81
CA LEU A 41 1.30 -5.71 -3.03
C LEU A 41 1.05 -4.72 -1.90
N MET A 42 -0.20 -4.54 -1.50
CA MET A 42 -0.56 -3.78 -0.30
C MET A 42 -1.81 -4.35 0.37
N SER A 43 -2.04 -4.04 1.64
CA SER A 43 -3.26 -4.43 2.36
C SER A 43 -3.49 -3.58 3.59
N PHE A 44 -4.76 -3.46 4.02
CA PHE A 44 -5.10 -3.02 5.38
C PHE A 44 -4.95 -4.15 6.41
N ASP A 45 -5.18 -5.38 5.98
CA ASP A 45 -5.14 -6.53 6.87
C ASP A 45 -3.69 -6.91 7.20
N HIS A 46 -3.26 -6.67 8.45
CA HIS A 46 -1.90 -6.96 8.90
C HIS A 46 -1.50 -8.43 8.70
N TRP A 47 -2.45 -9.38 8.82
CA TRP A 47 -2.16 -10.79 8.59
C TRP A 47 -1.78 -11.11 7.13
N LEU A 48 -2.32 -10.34 6.16
CA LEU A 48 -1.94 -10.46 4.75
C LEU A 48 -0.56 -9.84 4.49
N ILE A 49 -0.21 -8.75 5.20
CA ILE A 49 1.12 -8.15 5.16
C ILE A 49 2.16 -9.14 5.73
N GLU A 50 1.89 -9.73 6.89
CA GLU A 50 2.75 -10.74 7.50
C GLU A 50 2.97 -11.96 6.58
N ASP A 51 1.90 -12.48 5.96
CA ASP A 51 2.00 -13.59 5.03
C ASP A 51 2.76 -13.22 3.75
N ALA A 52 2.54 -12.03 3.19
CA ALA A 52 3.24 -11.57 2.00
C ALA A 52 4.73 -11.33 2.26
N HIS A 53 5.07 -10.73 3.40
CA HIS A 53 6.46 -10.56 3.83
C HIS A 53 7.19 -11.92 3.90
N ARG A 54 6.53 -12.94 4.47
CA ARG A 54 7.09 -14.28 4.61
C ARG A 54 7.19 -15.05 3.30
N LEU A 55 6.16 -15.00 2.47
CA LEU A 55 6.01 -15.88 1.30
C LEU A 55 6.51 -15.25 0.00
N LEU A 56 6.50 -13.93 -0.10
CA LEU A 56 6.83 -13.17 -1.31
C LEU A 56 7.85 -12.05 -1.00
N PRO A 57 8.99 -12.33 -0.34
CA PRO A 57 9.94 -11.31 0.11
C PRO A 57 10.64 -10.52 -1.02
N HIS A 58 10.40 -10.90 -2.27
CA HIS A 58 10.95 -10.24 -3.46
C HIS A 58 9.94 -9.31 -4.15
N VAL A 59 8.69 -9.28 -3.68
CA VAL A 59 7.64 -8.40 -4.19
C VAL A 59 7.51 -7.22 -3.24
N PRO A 60 7.68 -5.97 -3.70
CA PRO A 60 7.49 -4.79 -2.87
C PRO A 60 6.15 -4.81 -2.15
N LEU A 61 6.17 -4.52 -0.85
CA LEU A 61 5.04 -4.67 0.04
C LEU A 61 4.72 -3.36 0.76
N GLY A 62 3.44 -2.98 0.75
CA GLY A 62 2.97 -1.74 1.37
C GLY A 62 1.90 -1.94 2.43
N LEU A 63 2.00 -1.17 3.51
CA LEU A 63 0.92 -1.06 4.48
C LEU A 63 -0.13 -0.06 3.98
N THR A 64 -1.38 -0.49 3.86
CA THR A 64 -2.51 0.45 3.65
C THR A 64 -3.12 0.77 5.01
N ALA A 65 -3.27 2.04 5.34
CA ALA A 65 -3.72 2.46 6.67
C ALA A 65 -4.41 3.82 6.64
N GLU A 66 -5.15 4.14 7.70
CA GLU A 66 -5.76 5.45 7.93
C GLU A 66 -5.81 5.74 9.42
N GLY A 67 -6.06 6.99 9.81
CA GLY A 67 -6.11 7.40 11.21
C GLY A 67 -5.15 8.53 11.61
N ASP A 68 -5.36 9.06 12.80
CA ASP A 68 -4.54 10.13 13.37
C ASP A 68 -3.35 9.57 14.17
N ASP A 69 -2.65 10.46 14.90
CA ASP A 69 -1.47 10.12 15.69
C ASP A 69 -1.73 9.08 16.80
N SER A 70 -2.99 8.82 17.17
CA SER A 70 -3.32 7.76 18.13
C SER A 70 -3.00 6.36 17.61
N HIS A 71 -2.91 6.18 16.28
CA HIS A 71 -2.59 4.90 15.63
C HIS A 71 -1.09 4.74 15.35
N PHE A 72 -0.25 5.72 15.72
CA PHE A 72 1.18 5.71 15.42
C PHE A 72 1.86 4.40 15.83
N ALA A 73 1.62 3.96 17.07
CA ALA A 73 2.30 2.79 17.62
C ALA A 73 1.94 1.50 16.86
N GLU A 74 0.69 1.38 16.42
CA GLU A 74 0.21 0.22 15.65
C GLU A 74 0.84 0.19 14.25
N HIS A 75 0.72 1.30 13.51
CA HIS A 75 1.24 1.40 12.16
C HIS A 75 2.77 1.27 12.12
N ASP A 76 3.48 1.88 13.07
CA ASP A 76 4.93 1.78 13.20
C ASP A 76 5.37 0.34 13.53
N ALA A 77 4.63 -0.36 14.40
CA ALA A 77 4.93 -1.75 14.76
C ALA A 77 4.82 -2.68 13.55
N ILE A 78 3.74 -2.63 12.78
CA ILE A 78 3.58 -3.49 11.60
C ILE A 78 4.55 -3.12 10.48
N ALA A 79 4.77 -1.81 10.25
CA ALA A 79 5.68 -1.35 9.22
C ALA A 79 7.13 -1.80 9.47
N LYS A 80 7.56 -1.82 10.74
CA LYS A 80 8.88 -2.33 11.15
C LYS A 80 8.94 -3.85 11.16
N ALA A 81 7.91 -4.52 11.67
CA ALA A 81 7.90 -5.99 11.77
C ALA A 81 7.93 -6.67 10.40
N CYS A 82 7.26 -6.09 9.41
CA CYS A 82 7.20 -6.62 8.04
C CYS A 82 8.12 -5.88 7.06
N ASP A 83 8.96 -4.97 7.56
CA ASP A 83 9.87 -4.12 6.75
C ASP A 83 9.21 -3.60 5.47
N VAL A 84 8.05 -2.95 5.61
CA VAL A 84 7.26 -2.55 4.43
C VAL A 84 8.02 -1.49 3.62
N ASP A 85 8.00 -1.67 2.30
CA ASP A 85 8.69 -0.82 1.32
C ASP A 85 7.99 0.53 1.14
N PHE A 86 6.67 0.59 1.34
CA PHE A 86 5.87 1.79 1.19
C PHE A 86 4.64 1.82 2.10
N VAL A 87 3.99 2.97 2.18
CA VAL A 87 2.68 3.10 2.84
C VAL A 87 1.66 3.72 1.89
N SER A 88 0.40 3.33 2.04
CA SER A 88 -0.74 3.86 1.30
C SER A 88 -1.76 4.41 2.30
N TYR A 89 -1.88 5.74 2.42
CA TYR A 89 -2.55 6.39 3.56
C TYR A 89 -3.77 7.25 3.23
N GLY A 90 -4.74 7.29 4.14
CA GLY A 90 -5.92 8.17 4.06
C GLY A 90 -5.57 9.66 3.96
N ILE A 91 -5.90 10.32 2.85
CA ILE A 91 -5.61 11.74 2.60
C ILE A 91 -6.27 12.66 3.63
N ARG A 92 -7.42 12.24 4.17
CA ARG A 92 -8.17 13.02 5.17
C ARG A 92 -7.39 13.16 6.47
N ASP A 93 -6.61 12.15 6.81
CA ASP A 93 -5.91 12.09 8.10
C ASP A 93 -4.52 12.72 8.05
N LEU A 94 -4.09 13.20 6.88
CA LEU A 94 -2.83 13.93 6.75
C LEU A 94 -2.94 15.40 7.19
N PRO A 95 -1.86 16.01 7.68
CA PRO A 95 -0.62 15.36 8.07
C PRO A 95 -0.79 14.55 9.37
N CYS A 96 -0.22 13.35 9.42
CA CYS A 96 -0.04 12.59 10.65
C CYS A 96 1.44 12.26 10.84
N ARG A 97 1.85 12.02 12.08
CA ARG A 97 3.24 11.79 12.47
C ARG A 97 3.83 10.54 11.82
N PHE A 98 3.06 9.46 11.77
CA PHE A 98 3.50 8.18 11.18
C PHE A 98 3.94 8.36 9.72
N VAL A 99 3.10 9.01 8.90
CA VAL A 99 3.41 9.21 7.47
C VAL A 99 4.58 10.16 7.26
N GLN A 100 4.70 11.20 8.10
CA GLN A 100 5.85 12.11 8.05
C GLN A 100 7.15 11.37 8.34
N GLU A 101 7.24 10.66 9.47
CA GLU A 101 8.44 9.92 9.85
C GLU A 101 8.77 8.81 8.84
N PHE A 102 7.75 8.11 8.32
CA PHE A 102 7.94 7.09 7.30
C PHE A 102 8.53 7.69 6.01
N ARG A 103 8.00 8.82 5.53
CA ARG A 103 8.50 9.50 4.33
C ARG A 103 9.90 10.08 4.52
N GLU A 104 10.17 10.67 5.69
CA GLU A 104 11.49 11.19 6.07
C GLU A 104 12.56 10.09 6.14
N SER A 105 12.15 8.84 6.39
CA SER A 105 13.05 7.68 6.28
C SER A 105 13.44 7.31 4.84
N GLY A 106 12.96 8.06 3.83
CA GLY A 106 13.27 7.87 2.42
C GLY A 106 12.38 6.85 1.71
N ARG A 107 11.31 6.37 2.37
CA ARG A 107 10.37 5.40 1.82
C ARG A 107 9.13 6.09 1.23
N PRO A 108 8.63 5.63 0.08
CA PRO A 108 7.55 6.30 -0.63
C PRO A 108 6.19 6.18 0.08
N VAL A 109 5.38 7.23 -0.08
CA VAL A 109 4.02 7.32 0.42
C VAL A 109 3.05 7.48 -0.74
N ILE A 110 2.03 6.62 -0.79
CA ILE A 110 0.84 6.75 -1.62
C ILE A 110 -0.29 7.32 -0.75
N THR A 111 -1.20 8.12 -1.31
CA THR A 111 -2.43 8.51 -0.60
C THR A 111 -3.69 8.17 -1.35
N TRP A 112 -4.77 7.96 -0.59
CA TRP A 112 -6.10 7.63 -1.08
C TRP A 112 -7.14 8.24 -0.13
N THR A 113 -8.40 8.46 -0.49
CA THR A 113 -8.96 8.46 -1.83
C THR A 113 -8.99 9.91 -2.32
N ILE A 114 -8.24 10.23 -3.38
CA ILE A 114 -8.22 11.58 -3.94
C ILE A 114 -9.42 11.79 -4.86
N ARG A 115 -10.31 12.73 -4.50
CA ARG A 115 -11.56 12.98 -5.26
C ARG A 115 -11.64 14.36 -5.90
N ASN A 116 -10.72 15.26 -5.58
CA ASN A 116 -10.72 16.63 -6.10
C ASN A 116 -9.32 17.26 -6.07
N ARG A 117 -9.21 18.49 -6.59
CA ARG A 117 -7.96 19.25 -6.68
C ARG A 117 -7.38 19.62 -5.30
N ASP A 118 -8.22 19.82 -4.29
CA ASP A 118 -7.77 20.16 -2.94
C ASP A 118 -7.12 18.95 -2.26
N ASP A 119 -7.73 17.77 -2.39
CA ASP A 119 -7.13 16.50 -1.96
C ASP A 119 -5.79 16.26 -2.66
N MET A 120 -5.73 16.50 -3.97
CA MET A 120 -4.51 16.35 -4.77
C MET A 120 -3.41 17.32 -4.32
N ALA A 121 -3.76 18.60 -4.07
CA ALA A 121 -2.83 19.60 -3.56
C ALA A 121 -2.35 19.24 -2.15
N LYS A 122 -3.22 18.69 -1.30
CA LYS A 122 -2.86 18.17 0.00
C LYS A 122 -1.90 16.98 -0.12
N SER A 123 -2.17 16.03 -1.02
CA SER A 123 -1.30 14.88 -1.26
C SER A 123 0.09 15.32 -1.72
N ALA A 124 0.19 16.26 -2.66
CA ALA A 124 1.47 16.73 -3.18
C ALA A 124 2.42 17.28 -2.11
N ARG A 125 1.90 17.73 -0.96
CA ARG A 125 2.72 18.19 0.18
C ARG A 125 3.24 17.05 1.05
N HIS A 126 2.52 15.93 1.11
CA HIS A 126 2.73 14.90 2.14
C HIS A 126 3.07 13.52 1.58
N ALA A 127 2.94 13.31 0.28
CA ALA A 127 3.07 12.02 -0.37
C ALA A 127 3.65 12.13 -1.78
N ASP A 128 3.95 10.96 -2.36
CA ASP A 128 4.71 10.82 -3.61
C ASP A 128 3.84 10.26 -4.76
N GLN A 129 2.68 9.68 -4.43
CA GLN A 129 1.72 9.16 -5.41
C GLN A 129 0.28 9.23 -4.87
N ILE A 130 -0.70 9.20 -5.77
CA ILE A 130 -2.13 9.20 -5.45
C ILE A 130 -2.87 7.99 -6.02
N THR A 131 -3.86 7.53 -5.29
CA THR A 131 -4.98 6.72 -5.78
C THR A 131 -6.22 7.61 -5.81
N PHE A 132 -6.73 7.87 -7.02
CA PHE A 132 -7.87 8.75 -7.26
C PHE A 132 -9.15 7.97 -7.57
N GLU A 133 -10.29 8.57 -7.26
CA GLU A 133 -11.62 7.99 -7.52
C GLU A 133 -12.55 9.08 -8.04
N GLY A 134 -13.21 8.85 -9.17
CA GLY A 134 -14.18 9.80 -9.75
C GLY A 134 -13.59 11.17 -10.14
N PHE A 135 -12.26 11.25 -10.28
CA PHE A 135 -11.52 12.49 -10.50
C PHE A 135 -10.44 12.25 -11.57
N ASP A 136 -10.30 13.15 -12.55
CA ASP A 136 -9.18 13.10 -13.50
C ASP A 136 -8.04 13.98 -12.95
N PRO A 137 -6.88 13.41 -12.59
CA PRO A 137 -5.78 14.18 -12.03
C PRO A 137 -4.99 14.97 -13.07
N ARG A 138 -5.22 14.75 -14.37
CA ARG A 138 -4.51 15.43 -15.47
C ARG A 138 -4.93 16.89 -15.67
#